data_AF-A0A1B1NBB0-F1
#
_entry.id   AF-A0A1B1NBB0-F1
#
_cell.length_a   1.000
_cell.length_b   1.000
_cell.length_c   1.000
_cell.angle_alpha   90.00
_cell.angle_beta   90.00
_cell.angle_gamma   90.00
#
_symmetry.space_group_name_H-M   'P 1'
#
loop_
_entity.id
_entity.type
_entity.pdbx_description
1 polymer ?
#
loop_
_entity_poly.entity_id
_entity_poly.type
_entity_poly.pdbx_seq_one_letter_code
_entity_poly.pdbx_strand_id
1 'polypeptide(L)'
;MRVVRWPAQQQDRDWCAQRAVPCLLLVEPGRPAPEARPTESVLPQSADQGAVARAVDELSRRAVAAPRPTRAQEPVVLPTGRRRSVVGLVAALF
;
A
#
# COMPACT_ATOMS: atom_id res chain seq x y z
N MET A 1 3.11 -4.25 6.79
CA MET A 1 3.78 -5.37 6.10
C MET A 1 2.76 -6.48 5.88
N ARG A 2 2.83 -7.24 4.78
CA ARG A 2 1.91 -8.37 4.50
C ARG A 2 2.70 -9.59 3.98
N VAL A 3 2.23 -10.79 4.31
CA VAL A 3 2.75 -12.05 3.77
C VAL A 3 1.81 -12.53 2.66
N VAL A 4 2.36 -12.93 1.52
CA VAL A 4 1.62 -13.26 0.30
C VAL A 4 2.12 -14.61 -0.23
N ARG A 5 1.21 -15.54 -0.49
CA ARG A 5 1.51 -16.86 -1.08
C ARG A 5 1.44 -16.78 -2.59
N TRP A 6 2.54 -17.10 -3.25
CA TRP A 6 2.67 -17.05 -4.70
C TRP A 6 2.48 -18.44 -5.32
N PRO A 7 1.68 -18.57 -6.41
CA PRO A 7 0.95 -17.53 -7.14
C PRO A 7 -0.50 -17.28 -6.65
N ALA A 8 -0.99 -18.04 -5.67
CA ALA A 8 -2.40 -18.03 -5.25
C ALA A 8 -2.93 -16.65 -4.82
N GLN A 9 -2.04 -15.75 -4.35
CA GLN A 9 -2.38 -14.42 -3.84
C GLN A 9 -1.80 -13.28 -4.70
N GLN A 10 -1.79 -13.42 -6.03
CA GLN A 10 -1.38 -12.36 -6.96
C GLN A 10 -2.08 -11.01 -6.66
N GLN A 11 -3.38 -11.03 -6.39
CA GLN A 11 -4.13 -9.79 -6.10
C GLN A 11 -3.62 -9.07 -4.83
N ASP A 12 -3.22 -9.82 -3.80
CA ASP A 12 -2.62 -9.23 -2.59
C ASP A 12 -1.24 -8.62 -2.91
N ARG A 13 -0.45 -9.26 -3.77
CA ARG A 13 0.83 -8.72 -4.24
C ARG A 13 0.64 -7.39 -4.98
N ASP A 14 -0.35 -7.30 -5.86
CA ASP A 14 -0.62 -6.06 -6.59
C ASP A 14 -1.14 -4.95 -5.68
N TRP A 15 -1.97 -5.31 -4.70
CA TRP A 15 -2.40 -4.38 -3.65
C TRP A 15 -1.21 -3.82 -2.85
N CYS A 16 -0.24 -4.68 -2.50
CA CYS A 16 0.99 -4.26 -1.83
C CYS A 16 1.77 -3.23 -2.65
N ALA A 17 1.94 -3.50 -3.95
CA ALA A 17 2.67 -2.63 -4.85
C ALA A 17 1.99 -1.26 -5.01
N GLN A 18 0.66 -1.24 -5.22
CA GLN A 18 -0.12 -0.01 -5.36
C GLN A 18 -0.01 0.92 -4.15
N ARG A 19 0.15 0.35 -2.95
CA ARG A 19 0.20 1.10 -1.69
C ARG A 19 1.60 1.29 -1.14
N ALA A 20 2.62 0.87 -1.88
CA ALA A 20 4.01 0.83 -1.43
C ALA A 20 4.17 0.13 -0.06
N VAL A 21 3.37 -0.91 0.19
CA VAL A 21 3.44 -1.70 1.42
C VAL A 21 4.51 -2.78 1.25
N PRO A 22 5.48 -2.91 2.17
CA PRO A 22 6.47 -3.98 2.13
C PRO A 22 5.81 -5.35 2.25
N CYS A 23 6.15 -6.28 1.36
CA CYS A 23 5.52 -7.59 1.29
C CYS A 23 6.51 -8.75 1.16
N LEU A 24 6.25 -9.81 1.92
CA LEU A 24 7.01 -11.06 1.89
C LEU A 24 6.26 -12.05 1.02
N LEU A 25 6.88 -12.47 -0.08
CA LEU A 25 6.35 -13.46 -1.01
C LEU A 25 6.87 -14.85 -0.65
N LEU A 26 5.95 -15.77 -0.37
CA LEU A 26 6.23 -17.18 -0.15
C LEU A 26 5.91 -17.97 -1.41
N VAL A 27 6.93 -18.49 -2.08
CA VAL A 27 6.82 -19.20 -3.35
C VAL A 27 6.54 -20.68 -3.11
N GLU A 28 5.43 -21.16 -3.65
CA GLU A 28 5.10 -22.59 -3.63
C GLU A 28 6.19 -23.43 -4.31
N PRO A 29 6.51 -24.64 -3.80
CA PRO A 29 7.49 -25.53 -4.42
C PRO A 29 7.13 -25.86 -5.88
N GLY A 30 8.13 -25.86 -6.76
CA GLY A 30 7.94 -26.16 -8.18
C GLY A 30 7.27 -25.05 -8.99
N ARG A 31 7.02 -23.88 -8.39
CA ARG A 31 6.53 -22.69 -9.11
C ARG A 31 7.68 -21.74 -9.46
N PRO A 32 7.59 -21.06 -10.62
CA PRO A 32 8.54 -20.00 -10.94
C PRO A 32 8.35 -18.84 -9.95
N ALA A 33 9.46 -18.42 -9.34
CA ALA A 33 9.48 -17.23 -8.50
C ALA A 33 9.20 -15.99 -9.36
N PRO A 34 8.42 -15.02 -8.85
CA PRO A 34 8.24 -13.77 -9.54
C PRO A 34 9.52 -12.92 -9.49
N GLU A 35 9.68 -12.00 -10.43
CA GLU A 35 10.69 -10.94 -10.33
C GLU A 35 10.43 -10.08 -9.08
N ALA A 36 11.44 -9.95 -8.22
CA ALA A 36 11.33 -9.25 -6.95
C ALA A 36 11.32 -7.73 -7.17
N ARG A 37 10.31 -7.05 -6.62
CA ARG A 37 10.24 -5.57 -6.59
C ARG A 37 11.00 -4.99 -5.39
N PRO A 38 11.35 -3.69 -5.36
CA PRO A 38 12.14 -3.09 -4.28
C PRO A 38 11.54 -3.24 -2.87
N THR A 39 10.20 -3.23 -2.78
CA THR A 39 9.44 -3.41 -1.53
C THR A 39 9.06 -4.88 -1.28
N GLU A 40 9.61 -5.81 -2.04
CA GLU A 40 9.33 -7.24 -1.93
C GLU A 40 10.57 -8.02 -1.46
N SER A 41 10.33 -9.09 -0.71
CA SER A 41 11.31 -10.13 -0.46
C SER A 41 10.68 -11.47 -0.83
N VAL A 42 11.43 -12.31 -1.54
CA VAL A 42 10.94 -13.58 -2.09
C VAL A 42 11.65 -14.70 -1.36
N LEU A 43 10.87 -15.57 -0.72
CA LEU A 43 11.35 -16.76 -0.03
C LEU A 43 10.59 -17.99 -0.53
N PRO A 44 11.20 -19.19 -0.49
CA PRO A 44 10.43 -20.42 -0.66
C PRO A 44 9.42 -20.58 0.47
N GLN A 45 8.27 -21.20 0.21
CA GLN A 45 7.26 -21.47 1.23
C GLN A 45 7.78 -22.34 2.38
N SER A 46 8.83 -23.14 2.12
CA SER A 46 9.53 -23.95 3.11
C SER A 46 10.58 -23.18 3.93
N ALA A 47 10.71 -21.86 3.75
CA ALA A 47 11.66 -21.07 4.51
C ALA A 47 11.40 -21.18 6.02
N ASP A 48 12.47 -21.36 6.78
CA ASP A 48 12.40 -21.42 8.24
C ASP A 48 12.12 -20.04 8.85
N GLN A 49 11.80 -20.05 10.15
CA GLN A 49 11.50 -18.85 10.91
C GLN A 49 12.65 -17.83 10.90
N GLY A 50 13.91 -18.28 10.88
CA GLY A 50 15.08 -17.42 10.86
C GLY A 50 15.23 -16.69 9.53
N ALA A 51 15.03 -17.38 8.42
CA ALA A 51 15.00 -16.78 7.08
C ALA A 51 13.86 -15.76 6.95
N VAL A 52 12.67 -16.10 7.45
CA VAL A 52 11.52 -15.18 7.49
C VAL A 52 11.84 -13.93 8.33
N ALA A 53 12.42 -14.10 9.52
CA ALA A 53 12.76 -12.98 10.40
C ALA A 53 13.79 -12.03 9.76
N ARG A 54 14.84 -12.57 9.12
CA ARG A 54 15.84 -11.77 8.39
C ARG A 54 15.22 -11.00 7.23
N ALA A 55 14.33 -11.64 6.46
CA ALA A 55 13.64 -10.97 5.36
C ALA A 55 12.70 -9.85 5.84
N VAL A 56 12.00 -10.05 6.96
CA VAL A 56 11.15 -9.03 7.59
C VAL A 56 11.98 -7.82 8.06
N ASP A 57 13.09 -8.09 8.73
CA ASP A 57 14.00 -7.07 9.25
C ASP A 57 14.63 -6.25 8.11
N GLU A 58 15.09 -6.93 7.06
CA GLU A 58 15.60 -6.27 5.86
C GLU A 58 14.53 -5.41 5.16
N LEU A 59 13.32 -5.94 4.97
CA LEU A 59 12.20 -5.18 4.38
C LEU A 59 11.86 -3.94 5.21
N SER A 60 11.94 -4.05 6.53
CA SER A 60 11.68 -2.94 7.45
C SER A 60 12.73 -1.85 7.31
N ARG A 61 14.02 -2.21 7.19
CA ARG A 61 15.10 -1.24 6.91
C ARG A 61 14.91 -0.53 5.57
N ARG A 62 14.56 -1.26 4.51
CA ARG A 62 14.33 -0.68 3.18
C ARG A 62 13.14 0.29 3.19
N ALA A 63 12.09 -0.02 3.94
CA ALA A 63 10.92 0.86 4.07
C ALA A 63 11.26 2.21 4.75
N VAL A 64 12.23 2.23 5.66
CA VAL A 64 12.71 3.46 6.31
C VAL A 64 13.64 4.25 5.40
N ALA A 65 14.47 3.56 4.61
CA ALA A 65 15.43 4.17 3.69
C ALA A 65 14.80 4.66 2.37
N ALA A 66 13.66 4.10 1.98
CA ALA A 66 12.96 4.54 0.78
C ALA A 66 12.48 5.99 0.96
N PRO A 67 12.84 6.91 0.05
CA PRO A 67 12.21 8.23 0.03
C PRO A 67 10.71 7.98 -0.07
N ARG A 68 9.93 8.53 0.89
CA ARG A 68 8.47 8.46 0.82
C ARG A 68 8.09 8.86 -0.59
N PRO A 69 7.33 8.03 -1.35
CA PRO A 69 6.86 8.47 -2.64
C PRO A 69 6.14 9.78 -2.36
N THR A 70 6.65 10.86 -2.93
CA THR A 70 5.94 12.13 -2.99
C THR A 70 4.67 11.77 -3.72
N ARG A 71 3.61 11.45 -2.96
CA ARG A 71 2.27 11.47 -3.48
C ARG A 71 2.19 12.87 -4.06
N ALA A 72 2.20 12.97 -5.38
CA ALA A 72 1.57 14.08 -6.05
C ALA A 72 0.15 14.06 -5.48
N GLN A 73 -0.05 14.83 -4.40
CA GLN A 73 -1.36 15.18 -3.94
C GLN A 73 -1.85 16.03 -5.08
N GLU A 74 -2.56 15.41 -6.03
CA GLU A 74 -3.45 16.15 -6.88
C GLU A 74 -4.23 17.07 -5.94
N PRO A 75 -4.24 18.39 -6.17
CA PRO A 75 -5.04 19.27 -5.36
C PRO A 75 -6.47 18.78 -5.52
N VAL A 76 -7.00 18.17 -4.45
CA VAL A 76 -8.42 17.89 -4.34
C VAL A 76 -9.09 19.24 -4.42
N VAL A 77 -9.58 19.58 -5.61
CA VAL A 77 -10.44 20.73 -5.83
C VAL A 77 -11.71 20.41 -5.03
N LEU A 78 -11.78 20.91 -3.80
CA LEU A 78 -13.03 20.90 -3.05
C LEU A 78 -14.06 21.68 -3.89
N PRO A 79 -15.17 21.07 -4.34
CA PRO A 79 -16.28 21.86 -4.81
C PRO A 79 -16.80 22.63 -3.59
N THR A 80 -16.60 23.95 -3.59
CA THR A 80 -17.20 24.84 -2.59
C THR A 80 -18.72 24.77 -2.73
N GLY A 81 -19.32 23.86 -1.97
CA GLY A 81 -20.75 23.80 -1.73
C GLY A 81 -21.19 25.03 -0.97
N ARG A 82 -21.46 26.12 -1.69
CA ARG A 82 -22.03 27.35 -1.13
C ARG A 82 -23.52 27.11 -0.86
N ARG A 83 -23.83 26.43 0.24
CA ARG A 83 -25.17 26.47 0.83
C ARG A 83 -25.41 27.89 1.35
N ARG A 84 -26.31 28.63 0.70
CA ARG A 84 -27.02 29.76 1.30
C ARG A 84 -28.50 29.59 1.03
N SER A 85 -29.14 28.81 1.90
CA SER A 85 -30.59 28.86 2.09
C SER A 85 -30.86 30.06 3.01
N VAL A 86 -31.56 31.08 2.50
CA VAL A 86 -31.99 32.26 3.26
C VAL A 86 -33.51 32.34 3.11
N VAL A 87 -34.21 31.41 3.77
CA VAL A 87 -35.68 31.40 3.90
C VAL A 87 -36.11 32.09 5.22
N GLY A 88 -35.20 32.78 5.92
CA GLY A 88 -35.51 33.35 7.24
C GLY A 88 -34.81 34.67 7.50
N LEU A 89 -35.20 35.74 6.80
CA LEU A 89 -35.12 37.10 7.38
C LEU A 89 -36.15 38.03 6.73
N VAL A 90 -37.44 37.74 6.91
CA VAL A 90 -38.49 38.76 6.80
C VAL A 90 -38.32 39.69 8.00
N ALA A 91 -37.46 40.69 7.88
CA ALA A 91 -37.37 41.82 8.80
C ALA A 91 -36.39 42.86 8.25
N ALA A 92 -36.88 43.76 7.39
CA ALA A 92 -36.58 45.20 7.41
C ALA A 92 -36.92 45.85 6.06
N LEU A 93 -38.03 46.60 6.07
CA LEU A 93 -38.23 47.88 5.39
C LEU A 93 -38.31 47.89 3.84
N PHE A 94 -39.54 48.14 3.40
CA PHE A 94 -40.03 48.56 2.07
C PHE A 94 -40.37 47.46 1.05
#